data_AF-A0A1I0ITJ9-F1
#
_entry.id   AF-A0A1I0ITJ9-F1
#
_cell.length_a   1.000
_cell.length_b   1.000
_cell.length_c   1.000
_cell.angle_alpha   90.00
_cell.angle_beta   90.00
_cell.angle_gamma   90.00
#
_symmetry.space_group_name_H-M   'P 1'
#
loop_
_entity.id
_entity.type
_entity.pdbx_description
1 polymer ?
#
loop_
_entity_poly.entity_id
_entity_poly.type
_entity_poly.pdbx_seq_one_letter_code
_entity_poly.pdbx_strand_id
1 'polypeptide(L)'
;MGRQNKVVGPHKPEYSYGKEIGATIKNSCAYIYVRKSRNPLAKLLISQVVPLEENKQFIVMVVQRYFLYAKGDQKLELKLSRFLDVKLNNGIANIIDKRDGQVIAMLKYNIHMPAMETMAFINAVMQDYEKYMRLMAKRFNG
;
A
#
# COMPACT_ATOMS: atom_id res chain seq x y z
N MET A 1 -48.89 14.71 14.09
CA MET A 1 -48.13 13.91 13.10
C MET A 1 -46.75 14.55 12.92
N GLY A 2 -45.73 14.06 13.63
CA GLY A 2 -44.35 14.57 13.49
C GLY A 2 -43.52 13.58 12.67
N ARG A 3 -43.15 13.94 11.43
CA ARG A 3 -42.19 13.17 10.64
C ARG A 3 -40.78 13.48 11.16
N GLN A 4 -40.14 12.51 11.81
CA GLN A 4 -38.72 12.58 12.12
C GLN A 4 -37.92 12.52 10.82
N ASN A 5 -37.15 13.58 10.55
CA ASN A 5 -36.13 13.58 9.51
C ASN A 5 -35.04 12.58 9.90
N LYS A 6 -34.93 11.48 9.15
CA LYS A 6 -33.74 10.63 9.19
C LYS A 6 -32.57 11.44 8.68
N VAL A 7 -31.67 11.82 9.57
CA VAL A 7 -30.36 12.37 9.24
C VAL A 7 -29.61 11.27 8.48
N VAL A 8 -29.53 11.40 7.16
CA VAL A 8 -28.66 10.56 6.33
C VAL A 8 -27.25 11.08 6.58
N GLY A 9 -26.53 10.45 7.52
CA GLY A 9 -25.11 10.68 7.71
C GLY A 9 -24.33 10.42 6.42
N PRO A 10 -23.10 10.94 6.29
CA PRO A 10 -22.34 10.81 5.05
C PRO A 10 -22.23 9.32 4.70
N HIS A 11 -22.70 8.97 3.50
CA HIS A 11 -22.57 7.65 2.91
C HIS A 11 -21.07 7.31 2.90
N LYS A 12 -20.59 6.57 3.90
CA LYS A 12 -19.30 5.91 3.79
C LYS A 12 -19.48 4.83 2.73
N PRO A 13 -18.78 4.87 1.60
CA PRO A 13 -18.79 3.74 0.68
C PRO A 13 -18.31 2.51 1.47
N GLU A 14 -19.19 1.51 1.60
CA GLU A 14 -18.85 0.20 2.15
C GLU A 14 -17.93 -0.50 1.15
N TYR A 15 -16.65 -0.14 1.18
CA TYR A 15 -15.68 -0.85 0.38
C TYR A 15 -15.30 -2.16 1.09
N SER A 16 -15.95 -3.25 0.68
CA SER A 16 -15.59 -4.62 1.08
C SER A 16 -14.40 -5.10 0.27
N TYR A 17 -13.20 -4.59 0.56
CA TYR A 17 -11.98 -5.00 -0.17
C TYR A 17 -11.64 -6.50 -0.02
N GLY A 18 -12.30 -7.22 0.92
CA GLY A 18 -11.94 -8.56 1.48
C GLY A 18 -11.79 -9.63 0.42
N LYS A 19 -12.70 -9.55 -0.55
CA LYS A 19 -12.82 -10.46 -1.69
C LYS A 19 -12.44 -9.76 -3.00
N GLU A 20 -11.99 -8.51 -2.93
CA GLU A 20 -11.91 -7.61 -4.07
C GLU A 20 -10.48 -7.20 -4.41
N ILE A 21 -9.47 -7.50 -3.61
CA ILE A 21 -8.05 -7.26 -3.98
C ILE A 21 -7.37 -8.58 -4.35
N GLY A 22 -6.71 -8.59 -5.49
CA GLY A 22 -5.87 -9.69 -5.99
C GLY A 22 -4.42 -9.24 -6.10
N ALA A 23 -3.51 -10.21 -6.08
CA ALA A 23 -2.11 -9.97 -6.36
C ALA A 23 -1.55 -11.06 -7.28
N THR A 24 -0.63 -10.68 -8.16
CA THR A 24 0.11 -11.61 -9.03
C THR A 24 1.59 -11.27 -8.98
N ILE A 25 2.45 -12.29 -9.00
CA ILE A 25 3.90 -12.12 -9.05
C ILE A 25 4.37 -12.44 -10.47
N LYS A 26 5.09 -11.51 -11.10
CA LYS A 26 5.70 -11.68 -12.41
C LYS A 26 6.98 -10.85 -12.51
N ASN A 27 8.07 -11.45 -12.98
CA ASN A 27 9.34 -10.77 -13.26
C ASN A 27 9.83 -9.89 -12.09
N SER A 28 9.99 -10.47 -10.90
CA SER A 28 10.43 -9.76 -9.69
C SER A 28 9.53 -8.60 -9.27
N CYS A 29 8.29 -8.57 -9.74
CA CYS A 29 7.29 -7.58 -9.37
C CYS A 29 6.03 -8.28 -8.86
N ALA A 30 5.44 -7.74 -7.80
CA ALA A 30 4.09 -8.05 -7.40
C ALA A 30 3.14 -6.94 -7.87
N TYR A 31 2.08 -7.33 -8.57
CA TYR A 31 1.04 -6.44 -9.06
C TYR A 31 -0.22 -6.64 -8.22
N ILE A 32 -0.65 -5.60 -7.52
CA ILE A 32 -1.88 -5.59 -6.71
C ILE A 32 -2.97 -4.87 -7.51
N TYR A 33 -4.17 -5.45 -7.56
CA TYR A 33 -5.27 -4.94 -8.36
C TYR A 33 -6.64 -5.26 -7.74
N VAL A 34 -7.66 -4.51 -8.12
CA VAL A 34 -9.05 -4.84 -7.80
C VAL A 34 -9.52 -6.01 -8.68
N ARG A 35 -9.91 -7.14 -8.10
CA ARG A 35 -10.26 -8.39 -8.82
C ARG A 35 -11.36 -8.22 -9.85
N LYS A 36 -12.46 -7.53 -9.49
CA LYS A 36 -13.63 -7.34 -10.35
C LYS A 36 -13.32 -6.51 -11.59
N SER A 37 -12.64 -5.38 -11.41
CA SER A 37 -12.35 -4.43 -12.50
C SER A 37 -10.98 -4.60 -13.13
N ARG A 38 -10.10 -5.42 -12.53
CA ARG A 38 -8.66 -5.49 -12.83
C ARG A 38 -7.92 -4.16 -12.70
N ASN A 39 -8.52 -3.17 -12.05
CA ASN A 39 -7.90 -1.86 -11.87
C ASN A 39 -6.61 -2.00 -11.03
N PRO A 40 -5.46 -1.50 -11.52
CA PRO A 40 -4.22 -1.60 -10.79
C PRO A 40 -4.26 -0.70 -9.56
N LEU A 41 -3.78 -1.24 -8.44
CA LEU A 41 -3.61 -0.54 -7.17
C LEU A 41 -2.15 -0.31 -6.87
N ALA A 42 -1.29 -1.32 -7.04
CA ALA A 42 0.13 -1.15 -6.80
C ALA A 42 1.01 -2.03 -7.69
N LYS A 43 2.24 -1.57 -7.88
CA LYS A 43 3.36 -2.37 -8.37
C LYS A 43 4.46 -2.34 -7.31
N LEU A 44 4.89 -3.51 -6.86
CA LEU A 44 5.89 -3.69 -5.82
C LEU A 44 7.08 -4.43 -6.42
N LEU A 45 8.29 -3.88 -6.32
CA LEU A 45 9.50 -4.64 -6.59
C LEU A 45 9.72 -5.63 -5.44
N ILE A 46 9.96 -6.89 -5.79
CA ILE A 46 10.26 -7.97 -4.86
C ILE A 46 11.50 -8.73 -5.35
N SER A 47 12.27 -9.27 -4.41
CA SER A 47 13.49 -10.01 -4.69
C SER A 47 13.23 -11.49 -4.89
N GLN A 48 13.91 -12.08 -5.87
CA GLN A 48 13.96 -13.53 -6.09
C GLN A 48 14.80 -14.26 -5.04
N VAL A 49 15.71 -13.55 -4.35
CA VAL A 49 16.52 -14.10 -3.25
C VAL A 49 15.68 -14.31 -1.98
N VAL A 50 14.56 -13.60 -1.86
CA VAL A 50 13.62 -13.81 -0.75
C VAL A 50 12.71 -14.99 -1.09
N PRO A 51 12.55 -15.98 -0.18
CA PRO A 51 11.64 -17.10 -0.36
C PRO A 51 10.23 -16.65 -0.76
N LEU A 52 9.57 -17.44 -1.61
CA LEU A 52 8.23 -17.11 -2.11
C LEU A 52 7.22 -16.85 -0.99
N GLU A 53 7.33 -17.56 0.14
CA GLU A 53 6.42 -17.37 1.28
C GLU A 53 6.61 -16.03 1.97
N GLU A 54 7.86 -15.59 2.17
CA GLU A 54 8.17 -14.25 2.71
C GLU A 54 7.72 -13.14 1.74
N ASN A 55 7.88 -13.36 0.43
CA ASN A 55 7.34 -12.48 -0.60
C ASN A 55 5.81 -12.37 -0.53
N LYS A 56 5.10 -13.49 -0.39
CA LYS A 56 3.65 -13.51 -0.24
C LYS A 56 3.21 -12.78 1.03
N GLN A 57 3.87 -13.01 2.15
CA GLN A 57 3.58 -12.33 3.42
C GLN A 57 3.71 -10.82 3.29
N PHE A 58 4.80 -10.35 2.68
CA PHE A 58 4.99 -8.93 2.40
C PHE A 58 3.87 -8.35 1.53
N ILE A 59 3.49 -9.04 0.45
CA ILE A 59 2.39 -8.62 -0.42
C ILE A 59 1.06 -8.55 0.35
N VAL A 60 0.77 -9.56 1.17
CA VAL A 60 -0.45 -9.61 2.01
C VAL A 60 -0.49 -8.43 2.97
N MET A 61 0.64 -8.07 3.58
CA MET A 61 0.72 -6.88 4.44
C MET A 61 0.39 -5.60 3.68
N VAL A 62 0.95 -5.39 2.49
CA VAL A 62 0.64 -4.21 1.67
C VAL A 62 -0.83 -4.19 1.25
N VAL A 63 -1.39 -5.35 0.90
CA VAL A 63 -2.83 -5.49 0.65
C VAL A 63 -3.63 -5.04 1.88
N GLN A 64 -3.30 -5.54 3.08
CA GLN A 64 -3.95 -5.11 4.33
C GLN A 64 -3.82 -3.60 4.59
N ARG A 65 -2.72 -2.94 4.17
CA ARG A 65 -2.61 -1.47 4.25
C ARG A 65 -3.67 -0.77 3.39
N TYR A 66 -3.94 -1.27 2.19
CA TYR A 66 -5.01 -0.74 1.33
C TYR A 66 -6.39 -0.88 1.99
N PHE A 67 -6.64 -1.99 2.66
CA PHE A 67 -7.88 -2.20 3.42
C PHE A 67 -8.10 -1.16 4.51
N LEU A 68 -7.08 -0.94 5.33
CA LEU A 68 -7.15 0.01 6.44
C LEU A 68 -7.29 1.44 5.92
N TYR A 69 -6.50 1.80 4.92
CA TYR A 69 -6.55 3.11 4.28
C TYR A 69 -7.94 3.43 3.76
N ALA A 70 -8.56 2.49 3.04
CA ALA A 70 -9.85 2.77 2.44
C ALA A 70 -11.04 2.71 3.41
N LYS A 71 -10.82 2.22 4.64
CA LYS A 71 -11.77 2.38 5.76
C LYS A 71 -11.59 3.71 6.51
N GLY A 72 -10.51 4.45 6.24
CA GLY A 72 -10.11 5.62 7.03
C GLY A 72 -9.74 5.24 8.47
N ASP A 73 -9.17 4.04 8.66
CA ASP A 73 -8.81 3.49 9.98
C ASP A 73 -7.29 3.38 10.12
N GLN A 74 -6.57 4.32 9.52
CA GLN A 74 -5.12 4.29 9.55
C GLN A 74 -4.57 5.19 10.65
N LYS A 75 -4.15 4.54 11.74
CA LYS A 75 -3.46 5.23 12.83
C LYS A 75 -2.18 5.87 12.31
N LEU A 76 -2.07 7.17 12.55
CA LEU A 76 -0.94 7.98 12.14
C LEU A 76 0.31 7.59 12.97
N GLU A 77 1.23 6.86 12.36
CA GLU A 77 2.63 6.82 12.79
C GLU A 77 3.49 7.27 11.62
N LEU A 78 3.86 8.56 11.60
CA LEU A 78 4.84 9.08 10.64
C LEU A 78 6.24 8.81 11.20
N LYS A 79 6.96 7.90 10.54
CA LYS A 79 8.35 7.58 10.82
C LYS A 79 9.14 7.88 9.56
N LEU A 80 10.01 8.88 9.62
CA LEU A 80 10.87 9.22 8.51
C LEU A 80 11.77 8.03 8.18
N SER A 81 11.67 7.54 6.94
CA SER A 81 12.55 6.49 6.45
C SER A 81 13.94 7.05 6.16
N ARG A 82 14.96 6.33 6.63
CA ARG A 82 16.37 6.68 6.36
C ARG A 82 16.76 6.33 4.92
N PHE A 83 16.18 5.27 4.36
CA PHE A 83 16.61 4.70 3.07
C PHE A 83 15.62 4.93 1.94
N LEU A 84 14.37 5.29 2.26
CA LEU A 84 13.31 5.46 1.28
C LEU A 84 12.85 6.91 1.22
N ASP A 85 12.52 7.34 0.01
CA ASP A 85 11.87 8.61 -0.29
C ASP A 85 10.52 8.38 -0.98
N VAL A 86 9.68 9.41 -1.03
CA VAL A 86 8.37 9.37 -1.68
C VAL A 86 8.19 10.56 -2.61
N LYS A 87 7.80 10.27 -3.85
CA LYS A 87 7.31 11.29 -4.79
C LYS A 87 5.86 11.04 -5.16
N LEU A 88 5.01 12.03 -4.89
CA LEU A 88 3.59 12.00 -5.25
C LEU A 88 3.38 12.63 -6.63
N ASN A 89 2.67 11.92 -7.52
CA ASN A 89 2.32 12.43 -8.84
C ASN A 89 0.96 11.85 -9.27
N ASN A 90 -0.03 12.71 -9.51
CA ASN A 90 -1.33 12.35 -10.10
C ASN A 90 -2.01 11.11 -9.49
N GLY A 91 -2.11 11.04 -8.16
CA GLY A 91 -2.73 9.90 -7.46
C GLY A 91 -1.84 8.65 -7.37
N ILE A 92 -0.56 8.76 -7.67
CA ILE A 92 0.45 7.70 -7.52
C ILE A 92 1.55 8.19 -6.58
N ALA A 93 1.87 7.38 -5.57
CA ALA A 93 3.02 7.54 -4.71
C ALA A 93 4.13 6.60 -5.18
N ASN A 94 5.25 7.16 -5.65
CA ASN A 94 6.45 6.41 -5.98
C ASN A 94 7.33 6.34 -4.74
N ILE A 95 7.56 5.14 -4.23
CA ILE A 95 8.55 4.87 -3.18
C ILE A 95 9.88 4.59 -3.87
N ILE A 96 10.90 5.33 -3.47
CA ILE A 96 12.20 5.40 -4.12
C ILE A 96 13.27 4.98 -3.12
N ASP A 97 14.17 4.08 -3.52
CA ASP A 97 15.38 3.82 -2.76
C ASP A 97 16.35 5.00 -2.94
N LYS A 98 16.73 5.64 -1.83
CA LYS A 98 17.60 6.82 -1.84
C LYS A 98 19.03 6.51 -2.31
N ARG A 99 19.44 5.24 -2.30
CA ARG A 99 20.82 4.85 -2.58
C ARG A 99 21.12 4.86 -4.08
N ASP A 100 20.17 4.43 -4.90
CA ASP A 100 20.33 4.31 -6.35
C ASP A 100 19.25 5.06 -7.16
N GLY A 101 18.26 5.66 -6.48
CA GLY A 101 17.16 6.38 -7.11
C GLY A 101 16.12 5.48 -7.77
N GLN A 102 16.18 4.16 -7.57
CA GLN A 102 15.24 3.21 -8.17
C GLN A 102 13.85 3.34 -7.53
N VAL A 103 12.81 3.36 -8.36
CA VAL A 103 11.42 3.22 -7.89
C VAL A 103 11.18 1.77 -7.52
N ILE A 104 11.07 1.50 -6.22
CA ILE A 104 10.84 0.16 -5.68
C ILE A 104 9.35 -0.15 -5.52
N ALA A 105 8.50 0.87 -5.42
CA ALA A 105 7.06 0.67 -5.45
C ALA A 105 6.31 1.87 -6.02
N MET A 106 5.19 1.56 -6.66
CA MET A 106 4.20 2.53 -7.13
C MET A 106 2.88 2.19 -6.47
N LEU A 107 2.34 3.11 -5.67
CA LEU A 107 1.09 2.94 -4.94
C LEU A 107 0.06 3.93 -5.46
N LYS A 108 -1.03 3.44 -6.04
CA LYS A 108 -2.18 4.28 -6.33
C LYS A 108 -2.85 4.65 -5.02
N TYR A 109 -3.16 5.93 -4.83
CA TYR A 109 -3.95 6.43 -3.71
C TYR A 109 -5.14 7.24 -4.23
N ASN A 110 -6.19 7.34 -3.43
CA ASN A 110 -7.35 8.17 -3.75
C ASN A 110 -7.03 9.65 -3.45
N ILE A 111 -7.04 10.50 -4.48
CA ILE A 111 -6.77 11.94 -4.35
C ILE A 111 -7.82 12.70 -3.53
N HIS A 112 -8.99 12.09 -3.32
CA HIS A 112 -10.07 12.65 -2.51
C HIS A 112 -9.99 12.24 -1.04
N MET A 113 -9.11 11.30 -0.68
CA MET A 113 -8.87 10.98 0.72
C MET A 113 -8.11 12.11 1.41
N PRO A 114 -8.31 12.31 2.73
CA PRO A 114 -7.54 13.27 3.48
C PRO A 114 -6.03 13.05 3.31
N ALA A 115 -5.27 14.13 3.18
CA ALA A 115 -3.82 14.07 2.99
C ALA A 115 -3.13 13.29 4.11
N MET A 116 -3.60 13.45 5.36
CA MET A 116 -3.05 12.73 6.51
C MET A 116 -3.25 11.21 6.42
N GLU A 117 -4.45 10.75 6.06
CA GLU A 117 -4.74 9.32 5.85
C GLU A 117 -3.88 8.76 4.71
N THR A 118 -3.75 9.52 3.62
CA THR A 118 -2.92 9.15 2.46
C THR A 118 -1.45 9.02 2.86
N MET A 119 -0.92 9.95 3.65
CA MET A 119 0.46 9.89 4.11
C MET A 119 0.69 8.79 5.14
N ALA A 120 -0.27 8.53 6.03
CA ALA A 120 -0.23 7.39 6.94
C ALA A 120 -0.15 6.07 6.17
N PHE A 121 -0.94 5.95 5.10
CA PHE A 121 -0.93 4.80 4.20
C PHE A 121 0.43 4.57 3.58
N ILE A 122 0.95 5.58 2.91
CA ILE A 122 2.23 5.50 2.22
C ILE A 122 3.34 5.19 3.23
N ASN A 123 3.34 5.86 4.39
CA ASN A 123 4.35 5.65 5.40
C ASN A 123 4.32 4.22 5.99
N ALA A 124 3.13 3.66 6.20
CA ALA A 124 3.00 2.28 6.66
C ALA A 124 3.61 1.29 5.65
N VAL A 125 3.35 1.50 4.35
CA VAL A 125 3.94 0.67 3.29
C VAL A 125 5.46 0.84 3.21
N MET A 126 5.98 2.07 3.38
CA MET A 126 7.44 2.31 3.44
C MET A 126 8.10 1.54 4.58
N GLN A 127 7.49 1.53 5.78
CA GLN A 127 8.02 0.78 6.92
C GLN A 127 8.05 -0.73 6.66
N ASP A 128 7.01 -1.25 6.01
CA ASP A 128 6.95 -2.66 5.62
C ASP A 128 8.02 -2.98 4.56
N TYR A 129 8.29 -2.06 3.64
CA TYR A 129 9.41 -2.15 2.68
C TYR A 129 10.77 -2.13 3.36
N GLU A 130 11.01 -1.25 4.33
CA GLU A 130 12.29 -1.23 5.05
C GLU A 130 12.56 -2.57 5.75
N LYS A 131 11.54 -3.16 6.38
CA LYS A 131 11.65 -4.50 6.99
C LYS A 131 12.00 -5.55 5.93
N TYR A 132 11.32 -5.48 4.78
CA TYR A 132 11.58 -6.37 3.65
C TYR A 132 12.98 -6.21 3.07
N MET A 133 13.50 -4.99 2.95
CA MET A 133 14.87 -4.73 2.50
C MET A 133 15.92 -5.22 3.49
N ARG A 134 15.66 -5.12 4.81
CA ARG A 134 16.55 -5.73 5.83
C ARG A 134 16.57 -7.26 5.71
N LEU A 135 15.43 -7.86 5.44
CA LEU A 135 15.33 -9.30 5.17
C LEU A 135 16.12 -9.68 3.92
N MET A 136 15.98 -8.93 2.82
CA MET A 136 16.80 -9.11 1.61
C MET A 136 18.30 -9.01 1.93
N ALA A 137 18.74 -7.97 2.63
CA ALA A 137 20.14 -7.75 2.95
C ALA A 137 20.75 -8.91 3.77
N LYS A 138 20.00 -9.44 4.75
CA LYS A 138 20.43 -10.62 5.51
C LYS A 138 20.62 -11.87 4.65
N ARG A 139 19.87 -12.00 3.56
CA ARG A 139 19.93 -13.14 2.65
C ARG A 139 21.05 -13.00 1.61
N PHE A 140 21.38 -11.78 1.20
CA PHE A 140 22.50 -11.51 0.28
C PHE A 140 23.87 -11.54 0.96
N ASN A 141 23.95 -11.11 2.22
CA ASN A 141 25.20 -11.07 3.00
C ASN A 141 25.35 -12.31 3.92
N GLY A 142 24.64 -13.39 3.60
CA GLY A 142 24.71 -14.67 4.33
C GLY A 142 25.99 -15.42 4.05
#